data_AF-A0A1G4S4Q3-F1
#
_entry.id   AF-A0A1G4S4Q3-F1
#
_cell.length_a   1.000
_cell.length_b   1.000
_cell.length_c   1.000
_cell.angle_alpha   90.00
_cell.angle_beta   90.00
_cell.angle_gamma   90.00
#
_symmetry.space_group_name_H-M   'P 1'
#
loop_
_entity.id
_entity.type
_entity.pdbx_description
1 polymer ?
#
loop_
_entity_poly.entity_id
_entity_poly.type
_entity_poly.pdbx_seq_one_letter_code
_entity_poly.pdbx_strand_id
1 'polypeptide(L)'
;MIYSTEHYSTAVLEKLVHGSGRLPPSQHYVEIIIPRGLTYEVFSPPTLSGWDAMPATVSKKFGEQWCLERRSTILLVPSVVARLDPAHPEFPQIRASLHQPVYWDRRLFGA
;
A
#
# COMPACT_ATOMS: atom_id res chain seq x y z
N MET A 1 -1.00 2.45 -9.88
CA MET A 1 -1.35 2.47 -8.45
C MET A 1 -0.17 2.01 -7.63
N ILE A 2 0.22 2.76 -6.60
CA ILE A 2 1.27 2.36 -5.65
C ILE A 2 0.59 1.99 -4.33
N TYR A 3 0.97 0.84 -3.78
CA TYR A 3 0.53 0.37 -2.46
C TYR A 3 1.71 0.53 -1.50
N SER A 4 1.49 1.24 -0.40
CA SER A 4 2.52 1.50 0.62
C SER A 4 1.94 1.30 2.00
N THR A 5 2.75 1.09 3.03
CA THR A 5 2.28 0.97 4.41
C THR A 5 2.75 2.15 5.26
N GLU A 6 2.03 2.45 6.33
CA GLU A 6 2.45 3.50 7.28
C GLU A 6 3.73 3.11 8.03
N HIS A 7 3.89 1.81 8.31
CA HIS A 7 5.04 1.29 9.04
C HIS A 7 5.79 0.25 8.22
N TYR A 8 7.12 0.35 8.28
CA TYR A 8 8.04 -0.62 7.66
C TYR A 8 7.79 -2.05 8.14
N SER A 9 7.58 -2.23 9.46
CA SER A 9 7.27 -3.53 10.05
C SER A 9 6.09 -4.21 9.37
N THR A 10 5.08 -3.43 8.97
CA THR A 10 3.92 -4.01 8.31
C THR A 10 4.14 -4.28 6.83
N ALA A 11 4.94 -3.47 6.13
CA ALA A 11 5.38 -3.82 4.77
C ALA A 11 6.09 -5.19 4.77
N VAL A 12 6.94 -5.41 5.77
CA VAL A 12 7.66 -6.67 5.96
C VAL A 12 6.70 -7.83 6.28
N LEU A 13 5.75 -7.64 7.20
CA LEU A 13 4.76 -8.67 7.55
C LEU A 13 3.88 -9.07 6.36
N GLU A 14 3.39 -8.09 5.60
CA GLU A 14 2.60 -8.30 4.39
C GLU A 14 3.34 -9.18 3.38
N LYS A 15 4.63 -8.92 3.18
CA LYS A 15 5.48 -9.74 2.30
C LYS A 15 5.67 -11.16 2.85
N LEU A 16 5.87 -11.33 4.16
CA LEU A 16 5.99 -12.67 4.76
C LEU A 16 4.71 -13.49 4.60
N VAL A 17 3.55 -12.91 4.92
CA VAL A 17 2.24 -13.60 4.87
C VAL A 17 1.88 -13.98 3.43
N HIS A 18 2.06 -13.06 2.48
CA HIS A 18 1.71 -13.29 1.07
C HIS A 18 2.78 -14.05 0.27
N GLY A 19 4.03 -14.09 0.75
CA GLY A 19 5.14 -14.75 0.06
C GLY A 19 5.22 -16.27 0.26
N SER A 20 4.35 -16.86 1.11
CA SER A 20 4.36 -18.29 1.44
C SER A 20 5.76 -18.83 1.79
N GLY A 21 6.57 -18.04 2.49
CA GLY A 21 7.96 -18.40 2.88
C GLY A 21 9.02 -18.30 1.78
N ARG A 22 8.66 -17.92 0.54
CA ARG A 22 9.62 -17.73 -0.57
C ARG A 22 9.60 -16.29 -1.04
N LEU A 23 10.47 -15.49 -0.43
CA LEU A 23 10.68 -14.12 -0.86
C LEU A 23 11.81 -14.04 -1.90
N PRO A 24 11.62 -13.33 -3.02
CA PRO A 24 12.71 -13.07 -3.97
C PRO A 24 13.91 -12.46 -3.25
N PRO A 25 15.15 -12.85 -3.61
CA PRO A 25 16.34 -12.22 -3.05
C PRO A 25 16.38 -10.74 -3.39
N SER A 26 17.13 -9.96 -2.60
CA SER A 26 17.42 -8.54 -2.87
C SER A 26 16.19 -7.62 -2.86
N GLN A 27 15.29 -7.84 -1.90
CA GLN A 27 14.20 -6.89 -1.66
C GLN A 27 14.75 -5.57 -1.12
N HIS A 28 14.12 -4.48 -1.52
CA HIS A 28 14.43 -3.15 -1.04
C HIS A 28 13.14 -2.46 -0.61
N TYR A 29 13.26 -1.55 0.34
CA TYR A 29 12.19 -0.65 0.71
C TYR A 29 12.55 0.77 0.28
N VAL A 30 11.51 1.58 0.07
CA VAL A 30 11.60 3.01 -0.23
C VAL A 30 10.67 3.70 0.75
N GLU A 31 11.14 4.78 1.37
CA GLU A 31 10.29 5.63 2.19
C GLU A 31 9.56 6.62 1.30
N ILE A 32 8.24 6.68 1.47
CA ILE A 32 7.39 7.64 0.77
C ILE A 32 7.14 8.81 1.71
N ILE A 33 7.67 9.97 1.36
CA ILE A 33 7.58 11.20 2.13
C ILE A 33 6.39 12.00 1.59
N ILE A 34 5.34 12.07 2.41
CA ILE A 34 4.09 12.75 2.10
C ILE A 34 4.14 14.16 2.73
N PRO A 35 4.23 15.24 1.94
CA PRO A 35 4.15 16.59 2.48
C PRO A 35 2.77 16.88 3.06
N ARG A 36 2.69 17.86 3.98
CA ARG A 36 1.41 18.34 4.50
C ARG A 36 0.61 19.01 3.39
N GLY A 37 -0.71 18.89 3.45
CA GLY A 37 -1.64 19.57 2.52
C GLY A 37 -2.05 18.76 1.30
N LEU A 38 -1.60 17.50 1.16
CA LEU A 38 -2.12 16.62 0.11
C LEU A 38 -3.54 16.15 0.41
N THR A 39 -4.33 15.99 -0.65
CA THR A 39 -5.67 15.39 -0.56
C THR A 39 -5.58 13.91 -0.22
N TYR A 40 -6.41 13.49 0.74
CA TYR A 40 -6.56 12.10 1.11
C TYR A 40 -8.03 11.75 1.32
N GLU A 41 -8.36 10.49 1.08
CA GLU A 41 -9.65 9.88 1.36
C GLU A 41 -9.46 8.73 2.34
N VAL A 42 -10.35 8.59 3.32
CA VAL A 42 -10.37 7.45 4.24
C VAL A 42 -11.53 6.55 3.86
N PHE A 43 -11.22 5.35 3.38
CA PHE A 43 -12.23 4.35 3.11
C PHE A 43 -12.86 3.87 4.42
N SER A 44 -14.18 3.92 4.49
CA SER A 44 -14.95 3.45 5.63
C SER A 44 -15.57 2.08 5.32
N PRO A 45 -15.14 0.97 5.96
CA PRO A 45 -15.63 -0.37 5.63
C PRO A 45 -17.16 -0.55 5.70
N PRO A 46 -17.90 0.08 6.64
CA PRO A 46 -19.37 0.05 6.62
C PRO A 46 -20.02 0.59 5.35
N THR A 47 -19.30 1.39 4.55
CA THR A 47 -19.85 1.99 3.32
C THR A 47 -19.86 1.03 2.13
N LEU A 48 -19.23 -0.14 2.24
CA LEU A 48 -19.10 -1.10 1.14
C LEU A 48 -19.17 -2.54 1.64
N SER A 49 -20.36 -3.14 1.60
CA SER A 49 -20.54 -4.56 1.94
C SER A 49 -19.68 -5.47 1.06
N GLY A 50 -19.00 -6.44 1.68
CA GLY A 50 -18.15 -7.41 0.98
C GLY A 50 -16.80 -6.86 0.53
N TRP A 51 -16.35 -5.72 1.06
CA TRP A 51 -15.03 -5.16 0.77
C TRP A 51 -13.86 -6.11 1.10
N ASP A 52 -14.05 -6.97 2.09
CA ASP A 52 -13.14 -7.99 2.62
C ASP A 52 -13.39 -9.39 2.04
N ALA A 53 -14.30 -9.52 1.06
CA ALA A 53 -14.59 -10.81 0.43
C ALA A 53 -13.44 -11.26 -0.48
N MET A 54 -13.21 -12.59 -0.51
CA MET A 54 -12.23 -13.22 -1.39
C MET A 54 -12.95 -14.11 -2.41
N PRO A 55 -12.70 -13.94 -3.72
CA PRO A 55 -11.76 -13.00 -4.35
C PRO A 55 -12.18 -11.52 -4.21
N ALA A 56 -11.19 -10.62 -4.12
CA ALA A 56 -11.32 -9.18 -3.84
C ALA A 56 -11.96 -8.36 -4.99
N THR A 57 -13.13 -8.77 -5.46
CA THR A 57 -13.86 -8.16 -6.58
C THR A 57 -14.43 -6.78 -6.23
N VAL A 58 -15.04 -6.66 -5.05
CA VAL A 58 -15.71 -5.45 -4.58
C VAL A 58 -14.70 -4.33 -4.29
N SER A 59 -13.67 -4.62 -3.50
CA SER A 59 -12.63 -3.65 -3.15
C SER A 59 -11.74 -3.27 -4.35
N LYS A 60 -11.53 -4.18 -5.30
CA LYS A 60 -10.87 -3.86 -6.58
C LYS A 60 -11.66 -2.81 -7.36
N LYS A 61 -12.96 -3.05 -7.57
CA LYS A 61 -13.82 -2.12 -8.32
C LYS A 61 -13.88 -0.74 -7.67
N PHE A 62 -13.95 -0.68 -6.34
CA PHE A 62 -13.89 0.59 -5.61
C PHE A 62 -12.57 1.34 -5.86
N GLY A 63 -11.43 0.65 -5.74
CA GLY A 63 -10.11 1.25 -5.96
C GLY A 63 -9.88 1.70 -7.40
N GLU A 64 -10.41 0.97 -8.39
CA GLU A 64 -10.40 1.36 -9.80
C GLU A 64 -11.19 2.65 -10.03
N GLN A 65 -12.41 2.72 -9.49
CA GLN A 65 -13.26 3.90 -9.62
C GLN A 65 -12.61 5.14 -8.99
N TRP A 66 -12.07 5.00 -7.77
CA TRP A 66 -11.36 6.08 -7.09
C TRP A 66 -10.19 6.63 -7.92
N CYS A 67 -9.41 5.74 -8.55
CA CYS A 67 -8.28 6.12 -9.42
C CYS A 67 -8.75 6.82 -10.71
N LEU A 68 -9.81 6.33 -11.35
CA LEU A 68 -10.36 6.95 -12.55
C LEU A 68 -10.91 8.35 -12.27
N GLU A 69 -11.57 8.53 -11.12
CA GLU A 69 -12.14 9.81 -10.69
C GLU A 69 -11.09 10.80 -10.16
N ARG A 70 -9.89 10.33 -9.81
CA ARG A 70 -8.80 11.15 -9.23
C ARG A 70 -9.29 12.02 -8.06
N ARG A 71 -10.09 11.44 -7.17
CA ARG A 71 -10.74 12.18 -6.07
C ARG A 71 -9.77 12.73 -5.03
N SER A 72 -8.66 12.03 -4.83
CA SER A 72 -7.60 12.39 -3.91
C SER A 72 -6.28 11.77 -4.36
N THR A 73 -5.16 12.29 -3.85
CA THR A 73 -3.83 11.68 -4.09
C THR A 73 -3.66 10.38 -3.34
N ILE A 74 -4.21 10.31 -2.12
CA ILE A 74 -4.05 9.21 -1.18
C ILE A 74 -5.42 8.61 -0.87
N LEU A 75 -5.51 7.28 -0.87
CA LEU A 75 -6.64 6.54 -0.30
C LEU A 75 -6.13 5.67 0.83
N LEU A 76 -6.54 6.00 2.05
CA LEU A 76 -6.29 5.22 3.26
C LEU A 76 -7.36 4.13 3.35
N VAL A 77 -6.97 2.87 3.41
CA VAL A 77 -7.88 1.74 3.58
C VAL A 77 -7.66 1.04 4.93
N PRO A 78 -8.62 0.24 5.44
CA PRO A 78 -8.53 -0.46 6.72
C PRO A 78 -7.42 -1.51 6.82
N SER A 79 -6.78 -1.86 5.71
CA SER A 79 -5.54 -2.65 5.77
C SER A 79 -4.38 -1.73 6.08
N VAL A 80 -3.22 -2.27 6.43
CA VAL A 80 -2.05 -1.45 6.78
C VAL A 80 -1.42 -0.76 5.56
N VAL A 81 -2.18 -0.68 4.46
CA VAL A 81 -1.76 -0.22 3.16
C VAL A 81 -2.52 1.06 2.80
N ALA A 82 -1.81 2.12 2.46
CA ALA A 82 -2.30 3.28 1.73
C ALA A 82 -2.11 3.07 0.22
N ARG A 83 -3.01 3.63 -0.59
CA ARG A 83 -2.93 3.66 -2.04
C ARG A 83 -2.60 5.08 -2.51
N LEU A 84 -1.66 5.20 -3.43
CA LEU A 84 -1.25 6.46 -4.04
C LEU A 84 -1.49 6.39 -5.54
N ASP A 85 -2.13 7.42 -6.10
CA ASP A 85 -2.41 7.51 -7.53
C ASP A 85 -1.37 8.38 -8.26
N PRO A 86 -0.46 7.79 -9.06
CA PRO A 86 0.53 8.54 -9.84
C PRO A 86 -0.07 9.49 -10.88
N ALA A 87 -1.33 9.29 -11.26
CA ALA A 87 -2.02 10.14 -12.22
C ALA A 87 -2.68 11.37 -11.58
N HIS A 88 -2.69 11.48 -10.24
CA HIS A 88 -3.28 12.62 -9.54
C HIS A 88 -2.38 13.88 -9.68
N PRO A 89 -2.93 15.08 -9.91
CA PRO A 89 -2.15 16.30 -10.12
C PRO A 89 -1.20 16.68 -8.98
N GLU A 90 -1.51 16.28 -7.75
CA GLU A 90 -0.66 16.56 -6.58
C GLU A 90 0.41 15.48 -6.35
N PHE A 91 0.37 14.34 -7.06
CA PHE A 91 1.34 13.26 -6.91
C PHE A 91 2.82 13.71 -7.05
N PRO A 92 3.17 14.66 -7.94
CA PRO A 92 4.55 15.17 -8.06
C PRO A 92 5.11 15.81 -6.77
N GLN A 93 4.26 16.14 -5.79
CA GLN A 93 4.71 16.67 -4.50
C GLN A 93 5.23 15.58 -3.55
N ILE A 94 4.86 14.32 -3.78
CA ILE A 94 5.33 13.17 -3.00
C ILE A 94 6.80 12.92 -3.35
N ARG A 95 7.62 12.73 -2.32
CA ARG A 95 9.03 12.38 -2.49
C ARG A 95 9.27 10.93 -2.08
N ALA A 96 10.29 10.33 -2.68
CA ALA A 96 10.77 9.00 -2.34
C ALA A 96 12.21 9.10 -1.85
N SER A 97 12.57 8.32 -0.83
CA SER A 97 13.97 8.13 -0.45
C SER A 97 14.71 7.28 -1.48
N LEU A 98 16.03 7.17 -1.32
CA LEU A 98 16.78 6.12 -2.00
C LEU A 98 16.36 4.75 -1.46
N HIS A 99 16.20 3.79 -2.35
CA HIS A 99 15.96 2.40 -1.97
C HIS A 99 17.03 1.89 -0.99
N GLN A 100 16.59 1.15 0.03
CA GLN A 100 17.41 0.54 1.06
C GLN A 100 17.20 -0.98 1.08
N PRO A 101 18.25 -1.79 1.24
CA PRO A 101 18.11 -3.24 1.25
C PRO A 101 17.31 -3.71 2.48
N VAL A 102 16.44 -4.69 2.27
CA VAL A 102 15.73 -5.39 3.34
C VAL A 102 16.56 -6.58 3.78
N TYR A 103 17.02 -6.56 5.02
CA TYR A 103 17.73 -7.67 5.63
C TYR A 103 16.74 -8.62 6.30
N TRP A 104 16.55 -9.77 5.66
CA TRP A 104 15.68 -10.84 6.13
C TRP A 104 16.40 -11.72 7.15
N ASP A 105 15.96 -11.70 8.40
CA ASP A 105 16.44 -12.63 9.43
C ASP A 105 15.94 -14.04 9.10
N ARG A 106 16.87 -15.01 9.02
CA ARG A 106 16.53 -16.41 8.72
C ARG A 106 15.53 -17.02 9.70
N ARG A 107 15.49 -16.54 10.95
CA ARG A 107 14.52 -16.97 11.97
C ARG A 107 13.06 -16.71 11.57
N LEU A 108 12.81 -15.85 10.59
CA LEU A 108 11.47 -15.52 10.11
C LEU A 108 10.87 -16.56 9.15
N PHE A 109 11.67 -17.50 8.63
CA PHE A 109 11.24 -18.39 7.52
C PHE A 109 10.87 -19.82 7.94
N GLY A 110 10.87 -20.14 9.24
CA GLY A 110 10.77 -21.54 9.68
C GLY A 110 12.03 -22.35 9.30
N ALA A 111 12.24 -23.48 9.97
CA ALA A 111 13.33 -24.41 9.62
C ALA A 111 12.99 -25.24 8.39
#